data_AF-A0AA42H9N0-F1
#
_entry.id   AF-A0AA42H9N0-F1
#
_cell.length_a   1.000
_cell.length_b   1.000
_cell.length_c   1.000
_cell.angle_alpha   90.00
_cell.angle_beta   90.00
_cell.angle_gamma   90.00
#
_symmetry.space_group_name_H-M   'P 1'
#
loop_
_entity.id
_entity.type
_entity.pdbx_description
1 polymer ?
#
loop_
_entity_poly.entity_id
_entity_poly.type
_entity_poly.pdbx_seq_one_letter_code
_entity_poly.pdbx_strand_id
1 'polypeptide(L)' 'MNTHDIQRALAALREIQVKAVELPPSCEHDAHVIAALAVTVEQILSKEINDAA' A
#
# COMPACT_ATOMS: atom_id res chain seq x y z
N MET A 1 0.52 -15.41 -7.71
CA MET A 1 -0.04 -15.14 -6.36
C MET A 1 -1.53 -15.46 -6.42
N ASN A 2 -2.12 -16.11 -5.41
CA ASN A 2 -3.56 -16.35 -5.44
C ASN A 2 -4.30 -15.03 -5.13
N THR A 3 -5.49 -14.79 -5.69
CA THR A 3 -6.27 -13.55 -5.52
C THR A 3 -6.44 -13.16 -4.05
N HIS A 4 -6.59 -14.15 -3.17
CA HIS A 4 -6.65 -13.95 -1.73
C HIS A 4 -5.36 -13.35 -1.13
N ASP A 5 -4.18 -13.75 -1.61
CA ASP A 5 -2.90 -13.20 -1.18
C ASP A 5 -2.73 -11.76 -1.65
N ILE A 6 -3.20 -11.45 -2.87
CA ILE A 6 -3.19 -10.08 -3.40
C ILE A 6 -4.11 -9.18 -2.57
N GLN A 7 -5.32 -9.63 -2.25
CA GLN A 7 -6.26 -8.88 -1.40
C GLN A 7 -5.71 -8.65 0.02
N ARG A 8 -5.04 -9.66 0.61
CA ARG A 8 -4.37 -9.50 1.90
C ARG A 8 -3.23 -8.48 1.83
N ALA A 9 -2.42 -8.51 0.77
CA ALA A 9 -1.35 -7.53 0.56
C ALA A 9 -1.92 -6.11 0.40
N LEU A 10 -2.99 -5.93 -0.37
CA LEU A 10 -3.69 -4.65 -0.52
C LEU A 10 -4.22 -4.12 0.82
N ALA A 11 -4.81 -4.97 1.65
CA ALA A 11 -5.27 -4.58 2.98
C ALA A 11 -4.11 -4.11 3.88
N ALA A 12 -2.99 -4.83 3.87
CA ALA A 12 -1.81 -4.46 4.64
C ALA A 12 -1.21 -3.12 4.18
N LEU A 13 -1.18 -2.85 2.86
CA LEU A 13 -0.68 -1.58 2.32
C LEU A 13 -1.55 -0.39 2.75
N ARG A 14 -2.87 -0.56 2.79
CA ARG A 14 -3.79 0.47 3.30
C ARG A 14 -3.57 0.73 4.78
N GLU A 15 -3.36 -0.31 5.58
CA GLU A 15 -3.06 -0.15 7.00
C GLU A 15 -1.73 0.62 7.21
N ILE A 16 -0.72 0.33 6.39
CA ILE A 16 0.56 1.07 6.41
C ILE A 16 0.37 2.54 6.05
N GLN A 17 -0.45 2.86 5.04
CA GLN A 17 -0.75 4.25 4.67
C GLN A 17 -1.44 5.02 5.81
N VAL A 18 -2.39 4.38 6.51
CA VAL A 18 -3.07 4.97 7.67
C VAL A 18 -2.07 5.21 8.81
N LYS A 19 -1.20 4.24 9.10
CA LYS A 19 -0.18 4.41 10.16
C LYS A 19 0.89 5.44 9.79
N ALA A 20 1.18 5.62 8.51
CA ALA A 20 2.15 6.62 8.07
C ALA A 20 1.69 8.04 8.42
N VAL A 21 0.39 8.34 8.38
CA VAL A 21 -0.13 9.67 8.77
C VAL A 21 -0.16 9.90 10.28
N GLU A 22 0.01 8.85 11.09
CA GLU A 22 0.14 8.93 12.55
C GLU A 22 1.59 9.21 12.99
N LEU A 23 2.56 9.20 12.05
CA LEU A 23 3.95 9.48 12.35
C LEU A 23 4.13 10.92 12.85
N PRO A 24 5.10 11.15 13.77
CA PRO A 24 5.38 12.48 14.26
C PRO A 24 5.88 13.39 13.11
N PRO A 25 5.68 14.72 13.20
CA PRO A 25 6.08 15.66 12.15
C PRO A 25 7.58 15.62 11.80
N SER A 26 8.44 15.19 12.72
CA SER A 26 9.86 14.95 12.46
C SER A 26 10.13 13.88 11.40
N CYS A 27 9.13 13.06 11.10
CA CYS A 27 9.18 11.96 10.12
C CYS A 27 8.30 12.24 8.90
N GLU A 28 7.94 13.50 8.62
CA GLU A 28 7.05 13.89 7.50
C GLU A 28 7.56 13.34 6.14
N HIS A 29 8.87 13.43 5.90
CA HIS A 29 9.47 12.86 4.68
C HIS A 29 9.27 11.35 4.59
N ASP A 30 9.53 10.62 5.68
CA ASP A 30 9.37 9.16 5.72
C ASP A 30 7.90 8.76 5.54
N ALA A 31 6.98 9.50 6.17
CA ALA A 31 5.53 9.31 6.01
C ALA A 31 5.10 9.44 4.54
N HIS A 32 5.60 10.47 3.84
CA HIS A 32 5.33 10.66 2.42
C HIS A 32 5.93 9.55 1.55
N VAL A 33 7.16 9.12 1.83
CA VAL A 33 7.82 8.03 1.09
C VAL A 33 7.06 6.71 1.28
N ILE A 34 6.66 6.39 2.52
CA ILE A 34 5.88 5.19 2.84
C ILE A 34 4.53 5.22 2.12
N ALA A 35 3.83 6.36 2.17
CA ALA A 35 2.54 6.51 1.50
C ALA A 35 2.66 6.36 -0.03
N ALA A 36 3.64 7.03 -0.66
CA ALA A 36 3.87 6.95 -2.09
C ALA A 36 4.25 5.53 -2.55
N LEU A 37 5.09 4.83 -1.78
CA LEU A 37 5.46 3.45 -2.06
C LEU A 37 4.24 2.54 -1.94
N ALA A 38 3.44 2.68 -0.88
CA ALA A 38 2.27 1.85 -0.67
C ALA A 38 1.22 2.03 -1.78
N VAL A 39 0.99 3.26 -2.25
CA VAL A 39 0.10 3.55 -3.39
C VAL A 39 0.63 2.89 -4.67
N THR A 40 1.93 2.98 -4.92
CA THR A 40 2.55 2.37 -6.12
C THR A 40 2.36 0.85 -6.13
N VAL A 41 2.59 0.19 -4.98
CA VAL A 41 2.38 -1.27 -4.87
C VAL A 41 0.90 -1.63 -4.99
N GLU A 42 -0.01 -0.84 -4.41
CA GLU A 42 -1.46 -1.04 -4.56
C GLU A 42 -1.90 -0.98 -6.03
N GLN A 43 -1.35 -0.03 -6.82
CA GLN A 43 -1.64 0.08 -8.24
C GLN A 43 -1.16 -1.14 -9.04
N ILE A 44 0.06 -1.62 -8.76
CA ILE A 44 0.63 -2.81 -9.41
C ILE A 44 -0.24 -4.04 -9.09
N LEU A 45 -0.53 -4.28 -7.82
CA LEU A 45 -1.32 -5.43 -7.38
C LEU A 45 -2.76 -5.38 -7.88
N SER A 46 -3.37 -4.19 -7.94
CA SER A 46 -4.72 -4.02 -8.48
C SER A 46 -4.76 -4.31 -9.98
N LYS A 47 -3.70 -3.94 -10.72
CA LYS A 47 -3.58 -4.29 -12.13
C LYS A 47 -3.44 -5.81 -12.33
N GLU A 48 -2.62 -6.48 -11.54
CA GLU A 48 -2.48 -7.94 -11.59
C GLU A 48 -3.81 -8.68 -11.33
N ILE A 49 -4.68 -8.17 -10.45
CA ILE A 49 -6.03 -8.73 -10.25
C ILE A 49 -6.89 -8.55 -11.50
N ASN A 50 -6.89 -7.35 -12.09
CA ASN A 50 -7.74 -7.03 -13.23
C ASN A 50 -7.29 -7.77 -14.51
N ASP A 51 -5.98 -7.99 -14.67
CA ASP A 51 -5.42 -8.73 -15.82
C ASP A 51 -5.62 -10.25 -15.67
N ALA A 52 -5.87 -10.75 -14.45
CA ALA A 52 -6.13 -12.17 -14.14
C ALA A 52 -7.63 -12.54 -14.06
N ALA A 53 -8.53 -11.57 -14.17
CA ALA A 53 -10.00 -11.74 -14.14
C ALA A 53 -10.59 -11.88 -15.54
#